data_AF-A0A416C069-F1
#
_entry.id   AF-A0A416C069-F1
#
_cell.length_a   1.000
_cell.length_b   1.000
_cell.length_c   1.000
_cell.angle_alpha   90.00
_cell.angle_beta   90.00
_cell.angle_gamma   90.00
#
_symmetry.space_group_name_H-M   'P 1'
#
loop_
_entity.id
_entity.type
_entity.pdbx_description
1 polymer ?
#
loop_
_entity_poly.entity_id
_entity_poly.type
_entity_poly.pdbx_seq_one_letter_code
_entity_poly.pdbx_strand_id
1 'polypeptide(L)'
;SILQLLIVVYNNDSITVAIDELDSGIFEYLLGEILRIISEKGNGQLIFTSHNLRPLETIDKGFIAFTTTNVNNRYIRFSNVKNNNNLRDFYYRDIILGEQDEPVYETTNNYEIALAFREAGDISGS
;
A
#
# COMPACT_ATOMS: atom_id res chain seq x y z
N SER A 1 -16.41 1.32 14.92
CA SER A 1 -16.26 0.10 14.10
C SER A 1 -16.07 0.51 12.66
N ILE A 2 -15.08 -0.06 11.95
CA ILE A 2 -14.75 0.28 10.56
C ILE A 2 -15.86 -0.06 9.57
N LEU A 3 -16.64 -1.11 9.87
CA LEU A 3 -17.77 -1.54 9.05
C LEU A 3 -18.79 -0.42 8.84
N GLN A 4 -19.08 0.36 9.89
CA GLN A 4 -20.01 1.49 9.79
C GLN A 4 -19.48 2.56 8.82
N LEU A 5 -18.17 2.82 8.83
CA LEU A 5 -17.56 3.79 7.91
C LEU A 5 -17.68 3.32 6.46
N LEU A 6 -17.41 2.04 6.19
CA LEU A 6 -17.56 1.46 4.85
C LEU A 6 -19.02 1.51 4.37
N ILE A 7 -19.99 1.23 5.26
CA ILE A 7 -21.42 1.35 4.94
C ILE A 7 -21.79 2.79 4.57
N VAL A 8 -21.31 3.78 5.33
CA VAL A 8 -21.65 5.20 5.07
C VAL A 8 -21.01 5.68 3.78
N VAL A 9 -19.73 5.38 3.54
CA VAL A 9 -19.03 5.70 2.27
C VAL A 9 -19.74 5.08 1.09
N TYR A 10 -20.20 3.83 1.21
CA TYR A 10 -20.89 3.16 0.11
C TYR A 10 -22.16 3.90 -0.29
N ASN A 11 -22.91 4.45 0.68
CA ASN A 11 -24.26 4.95 0.44
C ASN A 11 -24.38 6.48 0.27
N ASN A 12 -23.39 7.27 0.71
CA ASN A 12 -23.51 8.74 0.76
C ASN A 12 -22.37 9.43 -0.01
N ASP A 13 -22.73 10.20 -1.04
CA ASP A 13 -21.81 10.94 -1.92
C ASP A 13 -21.11 12.12 -1.25
N SER A 14 -21.72 12.65 -0.18
CA SER A 14 -21.25 13.83 0.55
C SER A 14 -20.28 13.46 1.67
N ILE A 15 -19.82 12.20 1.72
CA ILE A 15 -18.92 11.68 2.74
C ILE A 15 -17.54 11.41 2.14
N THR A 16 -16.52 11.80 2.89
CA THR A 16 -15.13 11.34 2.72
C THR A 16 -14.68 10.67 4.00
N VAL A 17 -14.09 9.48 3.89
CA VAL A 17 -13.49 8.75 5.00
C VAL A 17 -12.01 8.56 4.71
N ALA A 18 -11.17 8.88 5.70
CA ALA A 18 -9.74 8.61 5.69
C ALA A 18 -9.41 7.60 6.81
N ILE A 19 -8.77 6.48 6.45
CA ILE A 19 -8.41 5.40 7.40
C ILE A 19 -6.92 5.10 7.27
N ASP A 20 -6.22 5.09 8.39
CA ASP A 20 -4.85 4.60 8.45
C ASP A 20 -4.85 3.07 8.65
N GLU A 21 -3.99 2.36 7.93
CA GLU A 21 -3.79 0.90 7.97
C GLU A 21 -5.10 0.10 7.87
N LEU A 22 -5.86 0.33 6.79
CA LEU A 22 -7.14 -0.34 6.55
C LEU A 22 -7.02 -1.87 6.48
N ASP A 23 -5.85 -2.37 6.08
CA ASP A 23 -5.55 -3.79 5.91
C ASP A 23 -5.30 -4.54 7.23
N SER A 24 -5.17 -3.83 8.36
CA SER A 24 -4.91 -4.42 9.67
C SER A 24 -6.02 -5.38 10.10
N GLY A 25 -5.68 -6.67 10.22
CA GLY A 25 -6.61 -7.73 10.64
C GLY A 25 -7.63 -8.16 9.58
N ILE A 26 -7.52 -7.69 8.33
CA ILE A 26 -8.39 -8.09 7.22
C ILE A 26 -7.65 -9.07 6.31
N PHE A 27 -8.29 -10.19 5.96
CA PHE A 27 -7.72 -11.12 5.01
C PHE A 27 -7.53 -10.46 3.64
N GLU A 28 -6.35 -10.62 3.02
CA GLU A 28 -5.95 -9.95 1.79
C GLU A 28 -7.01 -10.05 0.67
N TYR A 29 -7.52 -11.25 0.41
CA TYR A 29 -8.53 -11.44 -0.64
C TYR A 29 -9.82 -10.66 -0.33
N LEU A 30 -10.28 -10.68 0.93
CA LEU A 30 -11.47 -9.96 1.36
C LEU A 30 -11.29 -8.44 1.23
N LEU A 31 -10.12 -7.92 1.60
CA LEU A 31 -9.78 -6.51 1.40
C LEU A 31 -9.93 -6.12 -0.08
N GLY A 32 -9.38 -6.93 -0.98
CA GLY A 32 -9.49 -6.71 -2.43
C GLY A 32 -10.94 -6.70 -2.92
N GLU A 33 -11.78 -7.63 -2.45
CA GLU A 33 -13.20 -7.68 -2.81
C GLU A 33 -13.97 -6.44 -2.30
N ILE A 34 -13.72 -6.02 -1.06
CA ILE A 34 -14.33 -4.81 -0.47
C ILE A 34 -13.94 -3.56 -1.27
N LEU A 35 -12.64 -3.40 -1.55
CA LEU A 35 -12.13 -2.24 -2.27
C LEU A 35 -12.65 -2.18 -3.71
N ARG A 36 -12.76 -3.32 -4.41
CA ARG A 36 -13.37 -3.39 -5.74
C ARG A 36 -14.83 -2.93 -5.71
N ILE A 37 -15.61 -3.44 -4.77
CA ILE A 37 -17.03 -3.07 -4.63
C ILE A 37 -17.20 -1.58 -4.34
N ILE A 38 -16.39 -1.02 -3.42
CA ILE A 38 -16.44 0.40 -3.09
C ILE A 38 -15.99 1.26 -4.28
N SER A 39 -14.92 0.86 -4.98
CA SER A 39 -14.43 1.60 -6.16
C SER A 39 -15.43 1.63 -7.32
N GLU A 40 -16.21 0.57 -7.51
CA GLU A 40 -17.17 0.46 -8.63
C GLU A 40 -18.54 1.06 -8.31
N LYS A 41 -18.98 0.98 -7.04
CA LYS A 41 -20.38 1.25 -6.65
C LYS A 41 -20.54 2.16 -5.43
N GLY A 42 -19.46 2.50 -4.74
CA GLY A 42 -19.51 3.42 -3.62
C GLY A 42 -19.81 4.85 -4.09
N ASN A 43 -20.70 5.54 -3.37
CA ASN A 43 -21.06 6.92 -3.68
C ASN A 43 -20.04 7.93 -3.13
N GLY A 44 -19.52 7.70 -1.93
CA GLY A 44 -18.58 8.59 -1.24
C GLY A 44 -17.11 8.28 -1.56
N GLN A 45 -16.21 9.02 -0.92
CA GLN A 45 -14.77 8.88 -1.11
C GLN A 45 -14.11 8.12 0.04
N LEU A 46 -13.30 7.11 -0.30
CA LEU A 46 -12.45 6.39 0.64
C LEU A 46 -10.98 6.68 0.35
N ILE A 47 -10.26 7.21 1.34
CA ILE A 47 -8.80 7.39 1.33
C ILE A 47 -8.24 6.47 2.40
N PHE A 48 -7.20 5.71 2.08
CA PHE A 48 -6.60 4.80 3.04
C PHE A 48 -5.11 4.59 2.80
N THR A 49 -4.42 4.14 3.84
CA THR A 49 -3.08 3.55 3.75
C THR A 49 -3.18 2.04 3.91
N SER A 50 -2.24 1.31 3.31
CA SER A 50 -2.19 -0.15 3.32
C SER A 50 -0.77 -0.61 3.06
N HIS A 51 -0.31 -1.61 3.80
CA HIS A 51 0.93 -2.35 3.50
C HIS A 51 0.67 -3.53 2.56
N ASN A 52 -0.58 -3.96 2.46
CA ASN A 52 -1.02 -5.00 1.55
C ASN A 52 -0.93 -4.53 0.08
N LEU A 53 -0.43 -5.41 -0.80
CA LEU A 53 -0.27 -5.13 -2.24
C LEU A 53 -1.50 -5.50 -3.08
N ARG A 54 -2.50 -6.17 -2.50
CA ARG A 54 -3.76 -6.51 -3.18
C ARG A 54 -4.51 -5.33 -3.78
N PRO A 55 -4.52 -4.12 -3.20
CA PRO A 55 -5.07 -2.94 -3.85
C PRO A 55 -4.44 -2.70 -5.23
N LEU A 56 -3.15 -2.97 -5.42
CA LEU A 56 -2.46 -2.79 -6.70
C LEU A 56 -3.01 -3.66 -7.84
N GLU A 57 -3.74 -4.73 -7.49
CA GLU A 57 -4.34 -5.67 -8.43
C GLU A 57 -5.85 -5.46 -8.61
N THR A 58 -6.50 -4.76 -7.68
CA THR A 58 -7.97 -4.77 -7.54
C THR A 58 -8.63 -3.41 -7.78
N ILE A 59 -7.90 -2.31 -7.61
CA ILE A 59 -8.40 -0.95 -7.87
C ILE A 59 -7.66 -0.30 -9.04
N ASP A 60 -8.29 0.68 -9.67
CA ASP A 60 -7.70 1.40 -10.80
C ASP A 60 -6.40 2.11 -10.37
N LYS A 61 -5.38 2.02 -11.23
CA LYS A 61 -4.04 2.56 -10.97
C LYS A 61 -4.04 4.08 -10.79
N GLY A 62 -5.02 4.76 -11.37
CA GLY A 62 -5.28 6.19 -11.18
C GLY A 62 -5.74 6.56 -9.77
N PHE A 63 -6.07 5.60 -8.92
CA PHE A 63 -6.37 5.85 -7.49
C PHE A 63 -5.22 5.52 -6.56
N ILE A 64 -4.10 5.01 -7.08
CA ILE A 64 -2.98 4.56 -6.27
C ILE A 64 -1.90 5.64 -6.22
N ALA A 65 -1.39 5.88 -5.01
CA ALA A 65 -0.17 6.65 -4.77
C ALA A 65 0.76 5.82 -3.88
N PHE A 66 2.06 5.98 -4.07
CA PHE A 66 3.09 5.27 -3.32
C PHE A 66 3.80 6.24 -2.39
N THR A 67 4.12 5.77 -1.18
CA THR A 67 4.98 6.50 -0.25
C THR A 67 6.43 6.39 -0.68
N THR A 68 7.20 7.45 -0.45
CA THR A 68 8.65 7.48 -0.70
C THR A 68 9.44 7.61 0.60
N THR A 69 10.75 7.37 0.54
CA THR A 69 11.66 7.64 1.66
C THR A 69 12.05 9.11 1.76
N ASN A 70 11.69 9.94 0.77
CA ASN A 70 11.97 11.37 0.77
C ASN A 70 10.92 12.14 1.59
N VAL A 71 11.35 12.67 2.74
CA VAL A 71 10.49 13.46 3.65
C VAL A 71 9.88 14.72 3.03
N ASN A 72 10.50 15.28 1.99
CA ASN A 72 10.00 16.47 1.29
C ASN A 72 9.07 16.12 0.12
N ASN A 73 9.11 14.88 -0.38
CA ASN A 73 8.30 14.42 -1.50
C ASN A 73 7.70 13.04 -1.22
N ARG A 74 6.86 12.97 -0.18
CA ARG A 74 6.43 11.71 0.44
C ARG A 74 5.48 10.85 -0.38
N TYR A 75 4.92 11.37 -1.46
CA TYR A 75 3.95 10.65 -2.29
C TYR A 75 4.23 10.84 -3.76
N ILE A 76 4.30 9.74 -4.49
CA ILE A 76 4.44 9.74 -5.95
C ILE A 76 3.36 8.88 -6.58
N ARG A 77 3.12 9.14 -7.86
CA ARG A 77 2.40 8.25 -8.75
C ARG A 77 3.40 7.73 -9.77
N PHE A 78 3.38 6.42 -9.98
CA PHE A 78 4.31 5.82 -10.92
C PHE A 78 4.08 6.31 -12.34
N SER A 79 5.18 6.73 -12.96
CA SER A 79 5.22 7.15 -14.36
C SER A 79 5.40 5.94 -15.28
N ASN A 80 5.04 6.08 -16.55
CA ASN A 80 5.25 5.06 -17.58
C ASN A 80 4.59 3.68 -17.33
N VAL A 81 3.56 3.63 -16.49
CA VAL A 81 2.77 2.43 -16.26
C VAL A 81 1.88 2.17 -17.47
N LYS A 82 2.20 1.16 -18.28
CA LYS A 82 1.35 0.74 -19.41
C LYS A 82 0.04 0.15 -18.89
N ASN A 83 -1.05 0.32 -19.65
CA ASN A 83 -2.38 -0.22 -19.29
C ASN A 83 -2.32 -1.72 -18.96
N ASN A 84 -1.54 -2.50 -19.69
CA ASN A 84 -1.40 -3.94 -19.51
C ASN A 84 -0.38 -4.39 -18.47
N ASN A 85 0.33 -3.47 -17.79
CA ASN A 85 1.32 -3.86 -16.78
C ASN A 85 0.61 -4.27 -15.49
N ASN A 86 1.03 -5.39 -14.88
CA ASN A 86 0.71 -5.68 -13.50
C ASN A 86 1.42 -4.64 -12.61
N LEU A 87 0.65 -3.82 -11.87
CA LEU A 87 1.21 -2.75 -11.05
C LEU A 87 2.01 -3.31 -9.86
N ARG A 88 1.64 -4.49 -9.35
CA ARG A 88 2.40 -5.18 -8.30
C ARG A 88 3.79 -5.59 -8.79
N ASP A 89 3.87 -6.17 -9.98
CA ASP A 89 5.16 -6.57 -10.56
C ASP A 89 6.04 -5.35 -10.86
N PHE A 90 5.42 -4.27 -11.33
CA PHE A 90 6.11 -3.00 -11.57
C PHE A 90 6.67 -2.40 -10.26
N TYR A 91 5.89 -2.44 -9.17
CA TYR A 91 6.34 -2.00 -7.85
C TYR A 91 7.55 -2.78 -7.33
N TYR A 92 7.53 -4.11 -7.42
CA TYR A 92 8.70 -4.91 -7.03
C TYR A 92 9.92 -4.65 -7.89
N ARG A 93 9.73 -4.46 -9.21
CA ARG A 93 10.84 -4.12 -10.10
C ARG A 93 11.45 -2.77 -9.75
N ASP A 94 10.62 -1.79 -9.44
CA ASP A 94 11.08 -0.46 -9.03
C ASP A 94 11.89 -0.49 -7.73
N ILE A 95 11.48 -1.29 -6.74
CA ILE A 95 12.27 -1.49 -5.50
C ILE A 95 13.69 -1.99 -5.80
N ILE A 96 13.86 -2.82 -6.83
CA ILE A 96 15.16 -3.43 -7.17
C ILE A 96 16.00 -2.50 -8.07
N LEU A 97 15.37 -1.84 -9.03
CA LEU A 97 16.06 -1.10 -10.09
C LEU A 97 16.11 0.42 -9.87
N GLY A 98 15.20 0.99 -9.07
CA GLY A 98 15.06 2.44 -8.87
C GLY A 98 14.68 3.15 -10.17
N GLU A 99 13.55 2.78 -10.79
CA GLU A 99 13.12 3.35 -12.07
C GLU A 99 12.38 4.69 -11.89
N GLN A 100 11.83 4.98 -10.71
CA GLN A 100 11.15 6.25 -10.41
C GLN A 100 12.09 7.36 -9.95
N ASP A 101 11.61 8.61 -10.07
CA ASP A 101 12.33 9.82 -9.65
C ASP A 101 12.59 9.87 -8.13
N GLU A 102 11.76 9.18 -7.33
CA GLU A 102 11.91 9.09 -5.88
C GLU A 102 11.97 7.62 -5.44
N PRO A 103 12.87 7.26 -4.51
CA PRO A 103 12.94 5.92 -3.96
C PRO A 103 11.71 5.59 -3.11
N VAL A 104 11.00 4.52 -3.48
CA VAL A 104 9.87 3.99 -2.69
C VAL A 104 10.29 3.08 -1.54
N TYR A 105 11.55 2.64 -1.53
CA TYR A 105 12.09 1.75 -0.51
C TYR A 105 13.58 2.07 -0.28
N GLU A 106 13.99 2.05 0.98
CA GLU A 106 15.40 2.13 1.37
C GLU A 106 15.97 0.72 1.37
N THR A 107 16.90 0.45 0.45
CA THR A 107 17.45 -0.89 0.24
C THR A 107 18.11 -1.40 1.52
N THR A 108 17.63 -2.53 2.03
CA THR A 108 18.22 -3.18 3.19
C THR A 108 19.20 -4.27 2.76
N ASN A 109 20.34 -4.35 3.43
CA ASN A 109 21.32 -5.40 3.20
C ASN A 109 20.97 -6.67 4.02
N ASN A 110 20.68 -7.78 3.34
CA ASN A 110 20.34 -9.04 4.00
C ASN A 110 21.44 -9.54 4.95
N TYR A 111 22.72 -9.21 4.69
CA TYR A 111 23.81 -9.55 5.60
C TYR A 111 23.72 -8.77 6.92
N GLU A 112 23.37 -7.49 6.87
CA GLU A 112 23.17 -6.66 8.07
C GLU A 112 21.99 -7.16 8.90
N ILE A 113 20.91 -7.60 8.26
CA ILE A 113 19.77 -8.24 8.93
C ILE A 113 20.23 -9.51 9.67
N ALA A 114 20.99 -10.39 9.00
CA ALA A 114 21.48 -11.62 9.59
C ALA A 114 22.45 -11.37 10.76
N LEU A 115 23.33 -10.38 10.62
CA LEU A 115 24.25 -9.97 11.67
C LEU A 115 23.48 -9.44 12.89
N ALA A 116 22.51 -8.54 12.69
CA ALA A 116 21.70 -7.99 13.76
C ALA A 116 20.92 -9.07 14.55
N PHE A 117 20.36 -10.08 13.86
CA PHE A 117 19.70 -11.20 14.54
C PHE A 117 20.66 -12.01 15.40
N ARG A 118 21.88 -12.23 14.91
CA ARG A 118 22.91 -12.95 15.67
C ARG A 118 23.31 -12.19 16.93
N GLU A 119 23.62 -10.91 16.79
CA GLU A 119 24.02 -10.04 17.91
C GLU A 119 22.90 -9.92 18.97
N ALA A 120 21.64 -9.78 18.54
CA ALA A 120 20.50 -9.73 19.45
C ALA A 120 20.33 -11.03 20.25
N GLY A 121 20.63 -12.19 19.64
CA GLY A 121 20.64 -13.49 20.30
C GLY A 121 21.72 -13.60 21.38
N ASP A 122 22.92 -13.11 21.10
CA ASP A 122 24.03 -13.09 22.06
C ASP A 122 23.73 -12.17 23.27
N ILE A 123 23.04 -11.04 23.05
CA ILE A 123 22.63 -10.10 24.11
C ILE A 123 21.48 -10.68 24.97
N SER A 124 20.55 -11.41 24.36
CA SER A 124 19.37 -11.98 25.05
C SER A 124 19.66 -13.29 25.78
N GLY A 125 20.82 -13.90 25.52
CA GLY A 125 21.26 -15.19 26.05
C GLY A 125 22.19 -15.13 27.27
N SER A 126 22.08 -14.08 28.11
CA SER A 126 22.79 -13.96 29.41
C SER A 126 21.83 -13.81 30.58
#